data_AF-A0A0H4B8V6-F1
#
_entry.id   AF-A0A0H4B8V6-F1
#
_cell.length_a   1.000
_cell.length_b   1.000
_cell.length_c   1.000
_cell.angle_alpha   90.00
_cell.angle_beta   90.00
_cell.angle_gamma   90.00
#
_symmetry.space_group_name_H-M   'P 1'
#
loop_
_entity.id
_entity.type
_entity.pdbx_description
1 polymer ?
#
loop_
_entity_poly.entity_id
_entity_poly.type
_entity_poly.pdbx_seq_one_letter_code
_entity_poly.pdbx_strand_id
1 'polypeptide(L)'
;MTPQEQNQYRAIGGRLAVVLRQRKGQVSSAARLQAIAADLLGDRTELLVPLKDLVSRPGFELLVEKAGSGRGVVERRALLADMERTYSPAVINALEELVNGFLDLPKAASSLPKHENVELDSTLMTDDDLSEYSVKQQSQRLVAAESEDKLQQPITGTRPFALVLSGCAAIATLVAISTVVVRSELICTAFGLCQGSSQPTAVQQTLQAARLAVSELENADSLMSYRSAANELEKELQRLRSETLSPEQREQQSNLSKIRREARAAVLQGEADQQQLKKAAAALASARQLKGVDKKVQLNTAEKTLQSIAAESFTAAEANSLRAQVAKLHAESPKIAEEPVEEVQSQRRPSSAASSSQSPTGAIATPPAARPATPAPATDSGGEWRDQPLF
;
A
#
# COMPACT_ATOMS: atom_id res chain seq x y z
N MET A 1 -14.08 18.86 -23.95
CA MET A 1 -14.86 19.34 -22.80
C MET A 1 -14.71 20.85 -22.70
N THR A 2 -15.81 21.58 -22.67
CA THR A 2 -15.83 23.04 -22.59
C THR A 2 -15.64 23.52 -21.14
N PRO A 3 -15.19 24.76 -20.91
CA PRO A 3 -15.09 25.32 -19.55
C PRO A 3 -16.43 25.34 -18.78
N GLN A 4 -17.54 25.46 -19.51
CA GLN A 4 -18.88 25.40 -18.94
C GLN A 4 -19.21 24.01 -18.40
N GLU A 5 -18.87 22.96 -19.17
CA GLU A 5 -19.03 21.57 -18.74
C GLU A 5 -18.17 21.25 -17.52
N GLN A 6 -16.92 21.71 -17.50
CA GLN A 6 -16.03 21.56 -16.34
C GLN A 6 -16.65 22.16 -15.06
N ASN A 7 -17.14 23.39 -15.14
CA ASN A 7 -17.78 24.07 -14.01
C ASN A 7 -19.04 23.33 -13.54
N GLN A 8 -19.80 22.74 -14.47
CA GLN A 8 -21.00 21.97 -14.14
C GLN A 8 -20.66 20.68 -13.40
N TYR A 9 -19.68 19.90 -13.85
CA TYR A 9 -19.24 18.69 -13.15
C TYR A 9 -18.68 18.98 -11.77
N ARG A 10 -17.88 20.04 -11.65
CA ARG A 10 -17.39 20.54 -10.36
C ARG A 10 -18.52 20.95 -9.42
N ALA A 11 -19.53 21.65 -9.92
CA ALA A 11 -20.70 22.02 -9.12
C ALA A 11 -21.49 20.79 -8.62
N ILE A 12 -21.64 19.76 -9.47
CA ILE A 12 -22.26 18.48 -9.10
C ILE A 12 -21.48 17.81 -7.97
N GLY A 13 -20.15 17.73 -8.11
CA GLY A 13 -19.27 17.20 -7.06
C GLY A 13 -19.43 17.91 -5.72
N GLY A 14 -19.45 19.26 -5.75
CA GLY A 14 -19.65 20.07 -4.55
C GLY A 14 -21.01 19.81 -3.88
N ARG A 15 -22.10 19.68 -4.65
CA ARG A 15 -23.42 19.32 -4.12
C ARG A 15 -23.43 17.94 -3.49
N LEU A 16 -22.79 16.96 -4.13
CA LEU A 16 -22.64 15.61 -3.58
C LEU A 16 -21.93 15.65 -2.22
N ALA A 17 -20.83 16.39 -2.11
CA ALA A 17 -20.11 16.56 -0.85
C ALA A 17 -20.97 17.20 0.25
N VAL A 18 -21.79 18.19 -0.08
CA VAL A 18 -22.75 18.79 0.86
C VAL A 18 -23.76 17.76 1.35
N VAL A 19 -24.37 16.99 0.44
CA VAL A 19 -25.35 15.96 0.80
C VAL A 19 -24.76 14.89 1.71
N LEU A 20 -23.53 14.44 1.45
CA LEU A 20 -22.86 13.43 2.28
C LEU A 20 -22.48 13.97 3.67
N ARG A 21 -22.01 15.22 3.74
CA ARG A 21 -21.68 15.86 5.03
C ARG A 21 -22.90 16.12 5.89
N GLN A 22 -24.05 16.47 5.29
CA GLN A 22 -25.30 16.67 6.04
C GLN A 22 -25.88 15.36 6.58
N ARG A 23 -25.55 14.22 5.96
CA ARG A 23 -26.07 12.89 6.29
C ARG A 23 -25.02 11.99 6.96
N LYS A 24 -24.19 12.55 7.85
CA LYS A 24 -23.15 11.80 8.60
C LYS A 24 -23.72 10.49 9.17
N GLY A 25 -23.26 9.36 8.64
CA GLY A 25 -23.64 8.00 9.08
C GLY A 25 -24.85 7.35 8.38
N GLN A 26 -25.64 8.08 7.56
CA GLN A 26 -26.85 7.54 6.91
C GLN A 26 -26.68 7.17 5.44
N VAL A 27 -25.49 7.40 4.86
CA VAL A 27 -25.17 7.08 3.46
C VAL A 27 -24.18 5.92 3.40
N SER A 28 -24.48 4.84 4.13
CA SER A 28 -23.59 3.69 4.29
C SER A 28 -23.63 2.68 3.14
N SER A 29 -24.54 2.84 2.16
CA SER A 29 -24.64 1.90 1.03
C SER A 29 -24.26 2.54 -0.30
N ALA A 30 -23.47 1.81 -1.08
CA ALA A 30 -23.08 2.19 -2.45
C ALA A 30 -24.31 2.47 -3.32
N ALA A 31 -25.39 1.68 -3.19
CA ALA A 31 -26.64 1.90 -3.94
C ALA A 31 -27.28 3.27 -3.66
N ARG A 32 -27.19 3.77 -2.43
CA ARG A 32 -27.74 5.09 -2.06
C ARG A 32 -26.88 6.23 -2.60
N LEU A 33 -25.55 6.06 -2.56
CA LEU A 33 -24.60 6.97 -3.20
C LEU A 33 -24.86 7.06 -4.70
N GLN A 34 -25.07 5.92 -5.36
CA GLN A 34 -25.38 5.82 -6.79
C GLN A 34 -26.70 6.54 -7.12
N ALA A 35 -27.75 6.38 -6.30
CA ALA A 35 -29.02 7.05 -6.52
C ALA A 35 -28.91 8.58 -6.39
N ILE A 36 -28.20 9.07 -5.37
CA ILE A 36 -27.95 10.51 -5.17
C ILE A 36 -27.11 11.07 -6.34
N ALA A 37 -26.08 10.33 -6.73
CA ALA A 37 -25.22 10.68 -7.86
C ALA A 37 -26.01 10.75 -9.19
N ALA A 38 -26.91 9.81 -9.43
CA ALA A 38 -27.78 9.80 -10.62
C ALA A 38 -28.76 10.99 -10.61
N ASP A 39 -29.37 11.30 -9.47
CA ASP A 39 -30.28 12.45 -9.31
C ASP A 39 -29.57 13.78 -9.58
N LEU A 40 -28.32 13.92 -9.11
CA LEU A 40 -27.52 15.13 -9.33
C LEU A 40 -26.99 15.28 -10.77
N LEU A 41 -26.82 14.18 -11.51
CA LEU A 41 -26.39 14.21 -12.91
C LEU A 41 -27.51 14.65 -13.87
N GLY A 42 -28.78 14.47 -13.50
CA GLY A 42 -29.93 14.78 -14.34
C GLY A 42 -29.86 14.06 -15.69
N ASP A 43 -30.00 14.80 -16.79
CA ASP A 43 -30.02 14.25 -18.16
C ASP A 43 -28.65 13.79 -18.68
N ARG A 44 -27.58 13.88 -17.87
CA ARG A 44 -26.22 13.50 -18.28
C ARG A 44 -25.97 12.01 -18.13
N THR A 45 -26.58 11.25 -19.03
CA THR A 45 -26.51 9.78 -19.01
C THR A 45 -25.09 9.25 -19.28
N GLU A 46 -24.24 10.03 -19.94
CA GLU A 46 -22.87 9.66 -20.32
C GLU A 46 -21.97 9.33 -19.11
N LEU A 47 -22.20 9.97 -17.95
CA LEU A 47 -21.43 9.73 -16.73
C LEU A 47 -22.10 8.79 -15.75
N LEU A 48 -23.32 8.29 -16.02
CA LEU A 48 -24.02 7.43 -15.07
C LEU A 48 -23.24 6.14 -14.77
N VAL A 49 -22.77 5.44 -15.81
CA VAL A 49 -22.01 4.19 -15.64
C VAL A 49 -20.64 4.45 -15.01
N PRO A 50 -19.81 5.39 -15.52
CA PRO A 50 -18.53 5.72 -14.88
C PRO A 50 -18.68 6.17 -13.42
N LEU A 51 -19.70 6.98 -13.10
CA LEU A 51 -19.93 7.45 -11.74
C LEU A 51 -20.39 6.33 -10.81
N LYS A 52 -21.23 5.41 -11.31
CA LYS A 52 -21.63 4.21 -10.56
C LYS A 52 -20.42 3.37 -10.18
N ASP A 53 -19.48 3.19 -11.12
CA ASP A 53 -18.23 2.48 -10.87
C ASP A 53 -17.36 3.25 -9.86
N LEU A 54 -17.14 4.56 -10.08
CA LEU A 54 -16.38 5.43 -9.16
C LEU A 54 -16.83 5.25 -7.71
N VAL A 55 -18.12 5.40 -7.42
CA VAL A 55 -18.65 5.35 -6.05
C VAL A 55 -18.70 3.94 -5.44
N SER A 56 -18.49 2.90 -6.26
CA SER A 56 -18.42 1.51 -5.79
C SER A 56 -16.99 1.08 -5.47
N ARG A 57 -15.97 1.87 -5.83
CA ARG A 57 -14.56 1.53 -5.60
C ARG A 57 -14.17 1.83 -4.15
N PRO A 58 -13.38 0.96 -3.49
CA PRO A 58 -12.87 1.21 -2.14
C PRO A 58 -12.09 2.53 -2.01
N GLY A 59 -11.39 2.93 -3.07
CA GLY A 59 -10.66 4.20 -3.10
C GLY A 59 -11.56 5.43 -2.96
N PHE A 60 -12.83 5.35 -3.36
CA PHE A 60 -13.79 6.44 -3.19
C PHE A 60 -14.25 6.58 -1.73
N GLU A 61 -14.34 5.49 -0.97
CA GLU A 61 -14.70 5.55 0.46
C GLU A 61 -13.70 6.40 1.25
N LEU A 62 -12.41 6.31 0.91
CA LEU A 62 -11.35 7.15 1.50
C LEU A 62 -11.53 8.64 1.19
N LEU A 63 -12.17 8.97 0.07
CA LEU A 63 -12.48 10.35 -0.30
C LEU A 63 -13.71 10.88 0.44
N VAL A 64 -14.67 10.02 0.81
CA VAL A 64 -15.89 10.43 1.52
C VAL A 64 -15.55 11.11 2.85
N GLU A 65 -14.55 10.62 3.58
CA GLU A 65 -14.07 11.27 4.82
C GLU A 65 -13.46 12.66 4.59
N LYS A 66 -13.04 12.94 3.36
CA LYS A 66 -12.37 14.18 2.94
C LYS A 66 -13.29 15.11 2.13
N ALA A 67 -14.57 14.78 2.01
CA ALA A 67 -15.55 15.55 1.25
C ALA A 67 -15.57 17.04 1.68
N GLY A 68 -15.35 17.95 0.74
CA GLY A 68 -15.34 19.39 0.94
C GLY A 68 -14.31 19.89 1.94
N SER A 69 -13.16 19.22 2.04
CA SER A 69 -12.09 19.57 3.00
C SER A 69 -10.89 20.29 2.37
N GLY A 70 -10.85 20.45 1.05
CA GLY A 70 -9.69 20.94 0.30
C GLY A 70 -8.50 19.97 0.29
N ARG A 71 -8.68 18.73 0.74
CA ARG A 71 -7.62 17.70 0.86
C ARG A 71 -7.99 16.44 0.08
N GLY A 72 -7.05 15.51 -0.07
CA GLY A 72 -7.29 14.22 -0.74
C GLY A 72 -6.78 14.14 -2.18
N VAL A 73 -5.82 14.99 -2.58
CA VAL A 73 -5.25 15.03 -3.94
C VAL A 73 -4.60 13.69 -4.31
N VAL A 74 -3.93 13.05 -3.37
CA VAL A 74 -3.23 11.77 -3.60
C VAL A 74 -4.24 10.65 -3.85
N GLU A 75 -5.24 10.51 -2.98
CA GLU A 75 -6.29 9.48 -3.13
C GLU A 75 -7.12 9.71 -4.40
N ARG A 76 -7.42 10.97 -4.73
CA ARG A 76 -8.07 11.34 -5.99
C ARG A 76 -7.26 10.87 -7.19
N ARG A 77 -5.96 11.18 -7.24
CA ARG A 77 -5.08 10.79 -8.36
C ARG A 77 -5.00 9.27 -8.50
N ALA A 78 -4.84 8.55 -7.40
CA ALA A 78 -4.80 7.09 -7.41
C ALA A 78 -6.11 6.48 -7.92
N LEU A 79 -7.26 7.00 -7.49
CA LEU A 79 -8.58 6.54 -7.91
C LEU A 79 -8.82 6.77 -9.42
N LEU A 80 -8.48 7.96 -9.92
CA LEU A 80 -8.67 8.28 -11.34
C LEU A 80 -7.71 7.49 -12.24
N ALA A 81 -6.45 7.32 -11.84
CA ALA A 81 -5.46 6.52 -12.58
C ALA A 81 -5.89 5.04 -12.72
N ASP A 82 -6.59 4.49 -11.74
CA ASP A 82 -7.15 3.14 -11.82
C ASP A 82 -8.31 3.05 -12.84
N MET A 83 -9.12 4.12 -12.94
CA MET A 83 -10.24 4.22 -13.88
C MET A 83 -9.81 4.52 -15.32
N GLU A 84 -8.67 5.15 -15.55
CA GLU A 84 -8.09 5.43 -16.88
C GLU A 84 -7.91 4.19 -17.75
N ARG A 85 -7.85 3.00 -17.14
CA ARG A 85 -7.75 1.71 -17.86
C ARG A 85 -9.04 1.32 -18.58
N THR A 86 -10.19 1.86 -18.13
CA THR A 86 -11.52 1.43 -18.59
C THR A 86 -12.25 2.53 -19.35
N TYR A 87 -12.04 3.79 -18.98
CA TYR A 87 -12.78 4.92 -19.54
C TYR A 87 -11.91 5.81 -20.42
N SER A 88 -12.55 6.50 -21.37
CA SER A 88 -11.85 7.42 -22.27
C SER A 88 -11.33 8.64 -21.51
N PRO A 89 -10.28 9.31 -22.03
CA PRO A 89 -9.74 10.52 -21.42
C PRO A 89 -10.78 11.63 -21.19
N ALA A 90 -11.78 11.73 -22.08
CA ALA A 90 -12.86 12.71 -21.94
C ALA A 90 -13.72 12.44 -20.68
N VAL A 91 -14.03 11.18 -20.41
CA VAL A 91 -14.77 10.75 -19.22
C VAL A 91 -13.93 10.96 -17.96
N ILE A 92 -12.64 10.61 -18.00
CA ILE A 92 -11.73 10.81 -16.87
C ILE A 92 -11.61 12.29 -16.50
N ASN A 93 -11.47 13.19 -17.48
CA ASN A 93 -11.43 14.63 -17.21
C ASN A 93 -12.74 15.14 -16.58
N ALA A 94 -13.89 14.61 -16.99
CA ALA A 94 -15.18 14.95 -16.40
C ALA A 94 -15.30 14.43 -14.95
N LEU A 95 -14.85 13.21 -14.70
CA LEU A 95 -14.75 12.63 -13.35
C LEU A 95 -13.76 13.40 -12.49
N GLU A 96 -12.64 13.87 -13.04
CA GLU A 96 -11.68 14.70 -12.31
C GLU A 96 -12.32 16.00 -11.83
N GLU A 97 -13.05 16.72 -12.69
CA GLU A 97 -13.73 17.95 -12.27
C GLU A 97 -14.80 17.68 -11.22
N LEU A 98 -15.55 16.59 -11.34
CA LEU A 98 -16.51 16.15 -10.34
C LEU A 98 -15.82 15.88 -9.00
N VAL A 99 -14.74 15.09 -8.98
CA VAL A 99 -14.04 14.78 -7.73
C VAL A 99 -13.32 16.01 -7.16
N ASN A 100 -12.82 16.92 -8.01
CA ASN A 100 -12.26 18.20 -7.59
C ASN A 100 -13.30 19.06 -6.87
N GLY A 101 -14.51 19.13 -7.40
CA GLY A 101 -15.63 19.80 -6.74
C GLY A 101 -16.04 19.10 -5.44
N PHE A 102 -16.05 17.77 -5.44
CA PHE A 102 -16.37 16.96 -4.26
C PHE A 102 -15.39 17.20 -3.11
N LEU A 103 -14.11 17.34 -3.42
CA LEU A 103 -13.06 17.60 -2.43
C LEU A 103 -12.87 19.09 -2.11
N ASP A 104 -13.55 19.99 -2.84
CA ASP A 104 -13.35 21.44 -2.76
C ASP A 104 -11.90 21.87 -3.04
N LEU A 105 -11.26 21.23 -4.03
CA LEU A 105 -9.89 21.56 -4.45
C LEU A 105 -9.87 22.87 -5.25
N PRO A 106 -8.83 23.71 -5.15
CA PRO A 106 -8.73 24.93 -5.95
C PRO A 106 -8.78 24.60 -7.44
N LYS A 107 -9.49 25.43 -8.21
CA LYS A 107 -9.44 25.33 -9.66
C LYS A 107 -8.02 25.68 -10.08
N ALA A 108 -7.26 24.73 -10.62
CA ALA A 108 -5.93 25.03 -11.13
C ALA A 108 -6.08 26.21 -12.09
N ALA A 109 -5.37 27.31 -11.82
CA ALA A 109 -5.49 28.53 -12.59
C ALA A 109 -5.01 28.25 -14.02
N SER A 110 -5.93 27.87 -14.90
CA SER A 110 -5.72 27.80 -16.35
C SER A 110 -5.65 29.20 -16.93
N SER A 111 -4.62 29.95 -16.53
CA SER A 111 -4.06 31.11 -17.24
C SER A 111 -2.90 31.64 -16.39
N LEU A 112 -1.69 31.19 -16.70
CA LEU A 112 -0.49 32.00 -16.46
C LEU A 112 -0.65 33.28 -17.28
N PRO A 113 -0.68 34.49 -16.68
CA PRO A 113 -0.39 35.69 -17.43
C PRO A 113 1.11 35.69 -17.78
N LYS A 114 1.38 35.89 -19.07
CA LYS A 114 2.70 36.13 -19.62
C LYS A 114 3.15 37.52 -19.14
N HIS A 115 4.29 37.57 -18.44
CA HIS A 115 5.05 38.76 -18.00
C HIS A 115 4.35 39.75 -17.07
N GLU A 116 4.98 40.12 -15.95
CA GLU A 116 5.75 41.37 -15.81
C GLU A 116 6.21 41.52 -14.34
N ASN A 117 7.37 42.15 -14.13
CA ASN A 117 8.02 42.37 -12.85
C ASN A 117 7.08 43.06 -11.84
N VAL A 118 6.93 42.50 -10.64
CA VAL A 118 6.52 43.27 -9.45
C VAL A 118 7.38 42.86 -8.27
N GLU A 119 8.24 43.81 -7.91
CA GLU A 119 8.98 43.98 -6.66
C GLU A 119 8.03 44.15 -5.45
N LEU A 120 8.48 43.66 -4.29
CA LEU A 120 8.00 43.90 -2.92
C LEU A 120 6.57 43.38 -2.62
N ASP A 121 6.28 42.73 -1.49
CA ASP A 121 6.66 43.11 -0.14
C ASP A 121 6.62 41.87 0.79
N SER A 122 7.70 41.62 1.52
CA SER A 122 7.77 40.56 2.55
C SER A 122 7.23 41.12 3.85
N THR A 123 5.93 40.92 4.12
CA THR A 123 5.34 41.22 5.42
C THR A 123 4.98 39.92 6.15
N LEU A 124 5.69 39.71 7.26
CA LEU A 124 5.42 38.87 8.42
C LEU A 124 4.11 38.05 8.42
N MET A 125 4.25 36.72 8.53
CA MET A 125 3.37 35.90 9.36
C MET A 125 4.20 34.96 10.23
N THR A 126 3.87 34.96 11.51
CA THR A 126 4.52 34.29 12.64
C THR A 126 4.14 32.82 12.76
N ASP A 127 5.10 31.99 13.19
CA ASP A 127 5.07 30.52 13.28
C ASP A 127 4.35 29.92 14.50
N ASP A 128 3.46 30.65 15.19
CA ASP A 128 3.01 30.22 16.54
C ASP A 128 1.65 29.48 16.65
N ASP A 129 0.88 29.29 15.57
CA ASP A 129 -0.53 28.81 15.72
C ASP A 129 -0.85 27.39 15.18
N LEU A 130 0.16 26.58 14.83
CA LEU A 130 -0.08 25.22 14.28
C LEU A 130 0.11 24.05 15.26
N SER A 131 0.36 24.30 16.56
CA SER A 131 0.70 23.22 17.51
C SER A 131 -0.45 22.68 18.36
N GLU A 132 -1.64 23.31 18.39
CA GLU A 132 -2.68 22.94 19.37
C GLU A 132 -3.79 21.98 18.87
N TYR A 133 -3.88 21.70 17.56
CA TYR A 133 -4.99 20.88 17.02
C TYR A 133 -4.72 19.37 16.88
N SER A 134 -3.48 18.90 17.08
CA SER A 134 -3.11 17.50 16.81
C SER A 134 -3.30 16.54 18.00
N VAL A 135 -3.39 17.04 19.24
CA VAL A 135 -3.33 16.19 20.45
C VAL A 135 -4.70 15.65 20.90
N LYS A 136 -5.83 16.25 20.49
CA LYS A 136 -7.17 15.83 20.96
C LYS A 136 -7.79 14.66 20.18
N GLN A 137 -7.34 14.34 18.97
CA GLN A 137 -8.02 13.34 18.12
C GLN A 137 -7.51 11.89 18.33
N GLN A 138 -6.34 11.72 18.96
CA GLN A 138 -5.71 10.41 19.09
C GLN A 138 -6.15 9.62 20.34
N SER A 139 -6.78 10.28 21.32
CA SER A 139 -7.21 9.65 22.58
C SER A 139 -8.58 8.95 22.50
N GLN A 140 -9.36 9.13 21.43
CA GLN A 140 -10.68 8.48 21.28
C GLN A 140 -10.62 7.13 20.54
N ARG A 141 -9.47 6.71 20.01
CA ARG A 141 -9.35 5.45 19.26
C ARG A 141 -8.92 4.23 20.09
N LEU A 142 -8.62 4.40 21.37
CA LEU A 142 -8.08 3.33 22.22
C LEU A 142 -9.13 2.54 23.03
N VAL A 143 -10.44 2.76 22.82
CA VAL A 143 -11.51 2.09 23.60
C VAL A 143 -12.46 1.23 22.71
N ALA A 144 -12.31 1.22 21.39
CA ALA A 144 -13.29 0.59 20.49
C ALA A 144 -12.88 -0.76 19.86
N ALA A 145 -11.80 -1.40 20.32
CA ALA A 145 -11.31 -2.65 19.73
C ALA A 145 -11.09 -3.74 20.79
N GLU A 146 -12.12 -4.07 21.56
CA GLU A 146 -12.16 -5.28 22.39
C GLU A 146 -13.61 -5.76 22.57
N SER A 147 -14.11 -6.48 21.55
CA SER A 147 -15.34 -7.30 21.47
C SER A 147 -15.53 -7.54 19.96
N GLU A 148 -15.57 -8.75 19.39
CA GLU A 148 -16.21 -9.98 19.81
C GLU A 148 -15.42 -11.18 19.24
N ASP A 149 -15.17 -12.17 20.10
CA ASP A 149 -14.81 -13.53 19.72
C ASP A 149 -15.82 -14.47 20.39
N LYS A 150 -16.20 -15.55 19.68
CA LYS A 150 -17.15 -16.64 19.98
C LYS A 150 -18.63 -16.46 19.62
N LEU A 151 -19.08 -17.21 18.61
CA LEU A 151 -19.93 -18.42 18.71
C LEU A 151 -20.10 -19.04 17.30
N GLN A 152 -19.67 -20.29 17.06
CA GLN A 152 -20.53 -21.49 16.84
C GLN A 152 -21.60 -21.32 15.75
N GLN A 153 -21.81 -22.14 14.71
CA GLN A 153 -21.43 -23.51 14.31
C GLN A 153 -21.88 -23.72 12.84
N PRO A 154 -21.39 -24.74 12.11
CA PRO A 154 -21.89 -25.09 10.77
C PRO A 154 -23.08 -26.05 10.86
N ILE A 155 -24.21 -25.70 10.23
CA ILE A 155 -25.33 -26.64 10.03
C ILE A 155 -25.26 -27.18 8.61
N THR A 156 -24.91 -28.45 8.52
CA THR A 156 -25.13 -29.34 7.39
C THR A 156 -26.63 -29.64 7.25
N GLY A 157 -27.17 -29.58 6.03
CA GLY A 157 -28.60 -29.79 5.81
C GLY A 157 -28.95 -30.04 4.34
N THR A 158 -28.74 -31.27 3.90
CA THR A 158 -29.29 -31.86 2.68
C THR A 158 -30.83 -31.86 2.68
N ARG A 159 -31.48 -31.44 1.58
CA ARG A 159 -32.43 -32.24 0.78
C ARG A 159 -33.07 -31.47 -0.40
N PRO A 160 -33.55 -32.19 -1.43
CA PRO A 160 -33.77 -31.69 -2.78
C PRO A 160 -35.21 -31.22 -3.02
N PHE A 161 -35.38 -30.28 -3.93
CA PHE A 161 -36.66 -30.04 -4.59
C PHE A 161 -36.53 -30.35 -6.08
N ALA A 162 -37.13 -31.47 -6.46
CA ALA A 162 -37.43 -31.86 -7.82
C ALA A 162 -38.89 -31.48 -8.16
N LEU A 163 -39.17 -31.47 -9.47
CA LEU A 163 -40.48 -31.40 -10.16
C LEU A 163 -41.05 -29.96 -10.32
N VAL A 164 -41.57 -29.52 -11.49
CA VAL A 164 -42.02 -30.26 -12.69
C VAL A 164 -42.35 -29.28 -13.85
N LEU A 165 -42.09 -29.76 -15.08
CA LEU A 165 -42.65 -29.47 -16.41
C LEU A 165 -42.94 -28.04 -16.90
N SER A 166 -42.37 -27.73 -18.07
CA SER A 166 -43.07 -27.55 -19.38
C SER A 166 -42.06 -26.93 -20.36
N GLY A 167 -41.55 -27.60 -21.39
CA GLY A 167 -42.31 -28.23 -22.46
C GLY A 167 -42.25 -27.34 -23.70
N CYS A 168 -41.29 -27.58 -24.59
CA CYS A 168 -41.49 -27.49 -26.04
C CYS A 168 -40.37 -28.24 -26.76
N ALA A 169 -40.81 -29.18 -27.59
CA ALA A 169 -40.02 -30.17 -28.28
C ALA A 169 -39.62 -29.69 -29.68
N ALA A 170 -38.69 -30.47 -30.25
CA ALA A 170 -38.46 -30.71 -31.67
C ALA A 170 -37.69 -29.64 -32.46
N ILE A 171 -36.45 -30.00 -32.82
CA ILE A 171 -35.91 -30.22 -34.18
C ILE A 171 -34.57 -30.95 -33.94
N ALA A 172 -34.47 -32.29 -34.04
CA ALA A 172 -34.12 -33.06 -35.25
C ALA A 172 -32.93 -32.45 -36.01
N THR A 173 -31.81 -33.08 -36.35
CA THR A 173 -31.38 -34.47 -36.45
C THR A 173 -29.89 -34.42 -36.86
N LEU A 174 -29.10 -35.41 -36.42
CA LEU A 174 -28.00 -36.07 -37.14
C LEU A 174 -27.17 -35.27 -38.16
N VAL A 175 -25.88 -35.03 -37.84
CA VAL A 175 -24.76 -35.49 -38.69
C VAL A 175 -23.60 -35.90 -37.79
N ALA A 176 -23.45 -37.21 -37.61
CA ALA A 176 -22.15 -37.81 -37.33
C ALA A 176 -21.40 -37.94 -38.66
N ILE A 177 -20.32 -37.18 -38.85
CA ILE A 177 -19.27 -37.52 -39.81
C ILE A 177 -17.95 -37.55 -39.05
N SER A 178 -17.40 -38.75 -39.00
CA SER A 178 -16.06 -39.08 -38.56
C SER A 178 -15.02 -38.43 -39.46
N THR A 179 -13.99 -37.88 -38.83
CA THR A 179 -12.59 -37.86 -39.28
C THR A 179 -12.30 -37.46 -40.73
N VAL A 180 -12.03 -36.17 -40.91
CA VAL A 180 -10.96 -35.72 -41.80
C VAL A 180 -10.20 -34.61 -41.06
N VAL A 181 -9.12 -34.98 -40.36
CA VAL A 181 -8.07 -34.03 -39.94
C VAL A 181 -7.29 -33.67 -41.21
N VAL A 182 -7.93 -32.92 -42.10
CA VAL A 182 -7.23 -32.21 -43.18
C VAL A 182 -6.74 -30.92 -42.56
N ARG A 183 -5.41 -30.81 -42.52
CA ARG A 183 -4.60 -29.61 -42.28
C ARG A 183 -5.40 -28.31 -42.53
N SER A 184 -5.95 -27.76 -41.46
CA SER A 184 -6.68 -26.49 -41.47
C SER A 184 -5.82 -25.29 -41.85
N GLU A 185 -4.49 -25.45 -41.93
CA GLU A 185 -3.57 -24.37 -42.29
C GLU A 185 -3.66 -23.94 -43.77
N LEU A 186 -4.11 -24.81 -44.68
CA LEU A 186 -4.14 -24.52 -46.12
C LEU A 186 -5.44 -23.83 -46.59
N ILE A 187 -6.51 -23.90 -45.81
CA ILE A 187 -7.78 -23.25 -46.18
C ILE A 187 -7.84 -21.81 -45.61
N CYS A 188 -7.17 -21.54 -44.50
CA CYS A 188 -7.18 -20.20 -43.90
C CYS A 188 -6.29 -19.18 -44.63
N THR A 189 -5.30 -19.62 -45.42
CA THR A 189 -4.44 -18.73 -46.24
C THR A 189 -5.14 -18.27 -47.53
N ALA A 190 -6.06 -19.06 -48.09
CA ALA A 190 -6.74 -18.72 -49.34
C ALA A 190 -7.84 -17.64 -49.19
N PHE A 191 -8.40 -17.47 -48.00
CA PHE A 191 -9.49 -16.51 -47.74
C PHE A 191 -9.05 -15.24 -47.00
N GLY A 192 -7.75 -15.05 -46.71
CA GLY A 192 -7.26 -13.85 -46.01
C GLY A 192 -7.82 -13.66 -44.58
N LEU A 193 -8.42 -14.70 -43.99
CA LEU A 193 -9.05 -14.68 -42.67
C LEU A 193 -8.12 -15.16 -41.54
N CYS A 194 -6.93 -15.69 -41.87
CA CYS A 194 -5.83 -15.70 -40.91
C CYS A 194 -5.28 -14.28 -40.81
N GLN A 195 -5.83 -13.47 -39.90
CA GLN A 195 -5.03 -12.42 -39.27
C GLN A 195 -3.79 -13.12 -38.72
N GLY A 196 -2.64 -12.92 -39.37
CA GLY A 196 -1.37 -13.40 -38.87
C GLY A 196 -1.26 -12.93 -37.41
N SER A 197 -1.19 -13.90 -36.50
CA SER A 197 -1.08 -13.66 -35.08
C SER A 197 0.20 -12.86 -34.81
N SER A 198 0.07 -11.55 -34.73
CA SER A 198 1.09 -10.61 -34.25
C SER A 198 1.27 -10.69 -32.71
N GLN A 199 0.73 -11.73 -32.08
CA GLN A 199 0.82 -12.03 -30.65
C GLN A 199 2.24 -12.27 -30.09
N PRO A 200 3.24 -12.85 -30.78
CA PRO A 200 4.53 -13.13 -30.13
C PRO A 200 5.23 -11.85 -29.67
N THR A 201 4.97 -10.71 -30.32
CA THR A 201 5.57 -9.42 -29.95
C THR A 201 4.99 -8.86 -28.65
N ALA A 202 3.68 -9.01 -28.40
CA ALA A 202 3.02 -8.46 -27.21
C ALA A 202 3.42 -9.20 -25.92
N VAL A 203 3.50 -10.54 -25.97
CA VAL A 203 3.97 -11.36 -24.85
C VAL A 203 5.42 -11.03 -24.51
N GLN A 204 6.28 -10.90 -25.53
CA GLN A 204 7.69 -10.57 -25.35
C GLN A 204 7.87 -9.17 -24.75
N GLN A 205 7.09 -8.18 -25.21
CA GLN A 205 7.07 -6.83 -24.64
C GLN A 205 6.64 -6.82 -23.17
N THR A 206 5.61 -7.60 -22.82
CA THR A 206 5.11 -7.70 -21.45
C THR A 206 6.13 -8.36 -20.51
N LEU A 207 6.80 -9.41 -20.97
CA LEU A 207 7.92 -10.03 -20.25
C LEU A 207 9.10 -9.06 -20.07
N GLN A 208 9.41 -8.25 -21.09
CA GLN A 208 10.46 -7.23 -21.00
C GLN A 208 10.09 -6.14 -19.98
N ALA A 209 8.84 -5.67 -19.98
CA ALA A 209 8.35 -4.70 -18.98
C ALA A 209 8.40 -5.27 -17.55
N ALA A 210 8.04 -6.54 -17.37
CA ALA A 210 8.18 -7.21 -16.07
C ALA A 210 9.64 -7.26 -15.60
N ARG A 211 10.60 -7.52 -16.50
CA ARG A 211 12.04 -7.50 -16.17
C ARG A 211 12.54 -6.10 -15.84
N LEU A 212 12.04 -5.07 -16.54
CA LEU A 212 12.33 -3.68 -16.21
C LEU A 212 11.87 -3.36 -14.78
N ALA A 213 10.66 -3.75 -14.40
CA ALA A 213 10.15 -3.56 -13.05
C ALA A 213 10.99 -4.30 -11.99
N VAL A 214 11.56 -5.47 -12.30
CA VAL A 214 12.52 -6.15 -11.42
C VAL A 214 13.81 -5.34 -11.28
N SER A 215 14.34 -4.79 -12.37
CA SER A 215 15.51 -3.92 -12.30
C SER A 215 15.23 -2.65 -11.48
N GLU A 216 14.03 -2.07 -11.59
CA GLU A 216 13.61 -0.95 -10.76
C GLU A 216 13.47 -1.34 -9.27
N LEU A 217 13.01 -2.56 -8.96
CA LEU A 217 12.97 -3.08 -7.60
C LEU A 217 14.38 -3.18 -6.98
N GLU A 218 15.35 -3.68 -7.74
CA GLU A 218 16.73 -3.83 -7.29
C GLU A 218 17.43 -2.48 -7.08
N ASN A 219 17.05 -1.46 -7.84
CA ASN A 219 17.63 -0.12 -7.78
C ASN A 219 16.82 0.87 -6.93
N ALA A 220 15.73 0.44 -6.29
CA ALA A 220 14.89 1.33 -5.51
C ALA A 220 15.58 1.77 -4.21
N ASP A 221 15.68 3.08 -4.04
CA ASP A 221 16.29 3.78 -2.92
C ASP A 221 15.31 4.11 -1.79
N SER A 222 14.01 3.96 -2.03
CA SER A 222 12.95 4.31 -1.09
C SER A 222 11.85 3.25 -1.08
N LEU A 223 11.13 3.14 0.04
CA LEU A 223 9.99 2.23 0.14
C LEU A 223 8.91 2.57 -0.90
N MET A 224 8.75 3.84 -1.26
CA MET A 224 7.77 4.29 -2.25
C MET A 224 8.14 3.86 -3.66
N SER A 225 9.41 4.03 -4.07
CA SER A 225 9.90 3.55 -5.37
C SER A 225 9.83 2.03 -5.44
N TYR A 226 10.25 1.33 -4.39
CA TYR A 226 10.17 -0.14 -4.30
C TYR A 226 8.73 -0.65 -4.41
N ARG A 227 7.78 -0.03 -3.69
CA ARG A 227 6.35 -0.37 -3.76
C ARG A 227 5.77 -0.12 -5.16
N SER A 228 6.16 0.96 -5.83
CA SER A 228 5.72 1.27 -7.19
C SER A 228 6.19 0.19 -8.17
N ALA A 229 7.48 -0.16 -8.14
CA ALA A 229 8.06 -1.19 -8.99
C ALA A 229 7.44 -2.59 -8.72
N ALA A 230 7.16 -2.92 -7.45
CA ALA A 230 6.46 -4.16 -7.07
C ALA A 230 5.06 -4.25 -7.68
N ASN A 231 4.31 -3.14 -7.68
CA ASN A 231 2.97 -3.07 -8.26
C ASN A 231 3.01 -3.18 -9.79
N GLU A 232 3.99 -2.55 -10.44
CA GLU A 232 4.14 -2.64 -11.90
C GLU A 232 4.51 -4.07 -12.32
N LEU A 233 5.41 -4.74 -11.59
CA LEU A 233 5.69 -6.17 -11.79
C LEU A 233 4.43 -7.04 -11.63
N GLU A 234 3.61 -6.79 -10.60
CA GLU A 234 2.35 -7.52 -10.41
C GLU A 234 1.38 -7.32 -11.58
N LYS A 235 1.25 -6.08 -12.06
CA LYS A 235 0.39 -5.72 -13.19
C LYS A 235 0.83 -6.42 -14.48
N GLU A 236 2.12 -6.42 -14.80
CA GLU A 236 2.62 -7.11 -16.01
C GLU A 236 2.47 -8.63 -15.89
N LEU A 237 2.67 -9.21 -14.69
CA LEU A 237 2.40 -10.62 -14.45
C LEU A 237 0.92 -10.99 -14.60
N GLN A 238 0.00 -10.09 -14.23
CA GLN A 238 -1.44 -10.29 -14.45
C GLN A 238 -1.78 -10.30 -15.94
N ARG A 239 -1.18 -9.41 -16.74
CA ARG A 239 -1.35 -9.40 -18.21
C ARG A 239 -0.85 -10.69 -18.85
N LEU A 240 0.28 -11.24 -18.38
CA LEU A 240 0.80 -12.51 -18.88
C LEU A 240 -0.10 -13.72 -18.56
N ARG A 241 -1.06 -13.62 -17.63
CA ARG A 241 -1.96 -14.75 -17.30
C ARG A 241 -3.03 -14.99 -18.36
N SER A 242 -3.42 -13.98 -19.13
CA SER A 242 -4.41 -14.13 -20.20
C SER A 242 -3.80 -14.61 -21.51
N GLU A 243 -2.47 -14.70 -21.60
CA GLU A 243 -1.75 -15.01 -22.83
C GLU A 243 -1.34 -16.48 -22.92
N THR A 244 -1.22 -16.98 -24.16
CA THR A 244 -0.73 -18.34 -24.39
C THR A 244 0.79 -18.34 -24.43
N LEU A 245 1.41 -18.74 -23.31
CA LEU A 245 2.86 -18.73 -23.14
C LEU A 245 3.53 -20.03 -23.64
N SER A 246 4.70 -19.88 -24.28
CA SER A 246 5.61 -21.00 -24.57
C SER A 246 6.16 -21.61 -23.27
N PRO A 247 6.69 -22.84 -23.29
CA PRO A 247 7.26 -23.48 -22.09
C PRO A 247 8.36 -22.64 -21.42
N GLU A 248 9.24 -22.04 -22.21
CA GLU A 248 10.32 -21.16 -21.71
C GLU A 248 9.75 -19.89 -21.07
N GLN A 249 8.73 -19.28 -21.70
CA GLN A 249 8.07 -18.09 -21.16
C GLN A 249 7.33 -18.38 -19.84
N ARG A 250 6.78 -19.59 -19.66
CA ARG A 250 6.16 -20.01 -18.40
C ARG A 250 7.18 -20.15 -17.28
N GLU A 251 8.37 -20.66 -17.57
CA GLU A 251 9.46 -20.72 -16.59
C GLU A 251 9.87 -19.31 -16.16
N GLN A 252 10.02 -18.40 -17.12
CA GLN A 252 10.31 -16.99 -16.83
C GLN A 252 9.19 -16.32 -16.00
N GLN A 253 7.92 -16.55 -16.34
CA GLN A 253 6.79 -16.07 -15.56
C GLN A 253 6.80 -16.63 -14.13
N SER A 254 7.15 -17.90 -13.95
CA SER A 254 7.28 -18.54 -12.64
C SER A 254 8.34 -17.85 -11.78
N ASN A 255 9.53 -17.61 -12.34
CA ASN A 255 10.62 -16.90 -11.66
C ASN A 255 10.21 -15.47 -11.26
N LEU A 256 9.63 -14.70 -12.19
CA LEU A 256 9.10 -13.36 -11.91
C LEU A 256 8.02 -13.37 -10.83
N SER A 257 7.17 -14.41 -10.80
CA SER A 257 6.13 -14.55 -9.76
C SER A 257 6.70 -14.80 -8.37
N LYS A 258 7.86 -15.47 -8.27
CA LYS A 258 8.61 -15.67 -7.03
C LYS A 258 9.16 -14.34 -6.53
N ILE A 259 9.85 -13.59 -7.40
CA ILE A 259 10.37 -12.25 -7.09
C ILE A 259 9.24 -11.33 -6.61
N ARG A 260 8.09 -11.33 -7.29
CA ARG A 260 6.92 -10.54 -6.86
C ARG A 260 6.43 -10.90 -5.44
N ARG A 261 6.43 -12.18 -5.05
CA ARG A 261 6.05 -12.59 -3.68
C ARG A 261 7.03 -12.06 -2.65
N GLU A 262 8.33 -12.16 -2.94
CA GLU A 262 9.40 -11.64 -2.08
C GLU A 262 9.31 -10.12 -1.95
N ALA A 263 9.12 -9.40 -3.07
CA ALA A 263 8.94 -7.96 -3.08
C ALA A 263 7.71 -7.52 -2.25
N ARG A 264 6.59 -8.23 -2.35
CA ARG A 264 5.40 -7.93 -1.53
C ARG A 264 5.66 -8.13 -0.04
N ALA A 265 6.39 -9.18 0.34
CA ALA A 265 6.78 -9.39 1.73
C ALA A 265 7.71 -8.27 2.23
N ALA A 266 8.67 -7.84 1.41
CA ALA A 266 9.57 -6.74 1.72
C ALA A 266 8.84 -5.39 1.88
N VAL A 267 7.83 -5.11 1.04
CA VAL A 267 6.98 -3.91 1.20
C VAL A 267 6.26 -3.92 2.54
N LEU A 268 5.63 -5.05 2.92
CA LEU A 268 4.94 -5.18 4.21
C LEU A 268 5.90 -5.00 5.40
N GLN A 269 7.10 -5.57 5.30
CA GLN A 269 8.14 -5.38 6.32
C GLN A 269 8.58 -3.91 6.42
N GLY A 270 8.83 -3.25 5.28
CA GLY A 270 9.20 -1.84 5.24
C GLY A 270 8.12 -0.91 5.81
N GLU A 271 6.84 -1.21 5.58
CA GLU A 271 5.72 -0.49 6.18
C GLU A 271 5.67 -0.70 7.71
N ALA A 272 5.94 -1.93 8.18
CA ALA A 272 6.04 -2.22 9.61
C ALA A 272 7.21 -1.46 10.28
N ASP A 273 8.38 -1.43 9.64
CA ASP A 273 9.54 -0.67 10.11
C ASP A 273 9.23 0.83 10.18
N GLN A 274 8.53 1.38 9.18
CA GLN A 274 8.10 2.78 9.19
C GLN A 274 7.14 3.09 10.35
N GLN A 275 6.26 2.15 10.71
CA GLN A 275 5.41 2.30 11.90
C GLN A 275 6.22 2.24 13.20
N GLN A 276 7.21 1.35 13.29
CA GLN A 276 8.13 1.28 14.43
C GLN A 276 8.91 2.58 14.58
N LEU A 277 9.42 3.15 13.48
CA LEU A 277 10.12 4.42 13.48
C LEU A 277 9.25 5.55 14.05
N LYS A 278 7.98 5.64 13.62
CA LYS A 278 7.01 6.62 14.15
C LYS A 278 6.76 6.43 15.65
N LYS A 279 6.63 5.18 16.11
CA LYS A 279 6.47 4.87 17.55
C LYS A 279 7.70 5.29 18.35
N ALA A 280 8.91 5.01 17.85
CA ALA A 280 10.16 5.42 18.48
C ALA A 280 10.29 6.95 18.55
N ALA A 281 9.95 7.66 17.45
CA ALA A 281 9.96 9.11 17.41
C ALA A 281 8.98 9.72 18.43
N ALA A 282 7.78 9.15 18.57
CA ALA A 282 6.80 9.60 19.57
C ALA A 282 7.25 9.35 21.01
N ALA A 283 7.86 8.20 21.30
CA ALA A 283 8.44 7.90 22.61
C ALA A 283 9.59 8.87 22.93
N LEU A 284 10.45 9.18 21.96
CA LEU A 284 11.54 10.14 22.12
C LEU A 284 11.01 11.56 22.37
N ALA A 285 9.98 11.99 21.64
CA ALA A 285 9.31 13.27 21.88
C ALA A 285 8.73 13.36 23.30
N SER A 286 8.09 12.29 23.77
CA SER A 286 7.56 12.19 25.14
C SER A 286 8.68 12.25 26.19
N ALA A 287 9.79 11.54 25.96
CA ALA A 287 10.95 11.53 26.84
C ALA A 287 11.57 12.93 27.04
N ARG A 288 11.47 13.83 26.05
CA ARG A 288 11.96 15.22 26.16
C ARG A 288 11.12 16.06 27.14
N GLN A 289 9.85 15.73 27.32
CA GLN A 289 8.92 16.47 28.17
C GLN A 289 8.86 15.93 29.60
N LEU A 290 9.19 14.64 29.77
CA LEU A 290 9.13 13.94 31.06
C LEU A 290 10.46 14.06 31.82
N LYS A 291 10.41 13.76 33.13
CA LYS A 291 11.58 13.74 34.03
C LYS A 291 11.66 12.40 34.78
N GLY A 292 12.79 12.14 35.42
CA GLY A 292 12.96 11.00 36.32
C GLY A 292 12.73 9.64 35.65
N VAL A 293 11.95 8.79 36.32
CA VAL A 293 11.70 7.39 35.90
C VAL A 293 10.93 7.34 34.58
N ASP A 294 9.92 8.19 34.39
CA ASP A 294 9.08 8.15 33.19
C ASP A 294 9.88 8.51 31.92
N LYS A 295 10.82 9.47 32.03
CA LYS A 295 11.78 9.77 30.96
C LYS A 295 12.59 8.52 30.59
N LYS A 296 13.12 7.80 31.58
CA LYS A 296 13.91 6.57 31.35
C LYS A 296 13.07 5.48 30.68
N VAL A 297 11.81 5.30 31.11
CA VAL A 297 10.88 4.33 30.49
C VAL A 297 10.65 4.65 29.02
N GLN A 298 10.42 5.92 28.68
CA GLN A 298 10.22 6.35 27.29
C GLN A 298 11.48 6.22 26.44
N LEU A 299 12.67 6.56 26.97
CA LEU A 299 13.93 6.37 26.26
C LEU A 299 14.21 4.89 25.97
N ASN A 300 14.02 4.01 26.96
CA ASN A 300 14.17 2.56 26.78
C ASN A 300 13.16 2.01 25.76
N THR A 301 11.94 2.54 25.74
CA THR A 301 10.91 2.18 24.75
C THR A 301 11.33 2.59 23.34
N ALA A 302 11.83 3.82 23.17
CA ALA A 302 12.35 4.32 21.91
C ALA A 302 13.54 3.47 21.45
N GLU A 303 14.48 3.16 22.33
CA GLU A 303 15.66 2.35 22.03
C GLU A 303 15.27 0.94 21.56
N LYS A 304 14.45 0.23 22.34
CA LYS A 304 13.98 -1.12 21.99
C LYS A 304 13.26 -1.15 20.63
N THR A 305 12.44 -0.13 20.36
CA THR A 305 11.71 0.00 19.11
C THR A 305 12.64 0.31 17.93
N LEU A 306 13.70 1.10 18.15
CA LEU A 306 14.70 1.35 17.12
C LEU A 306 15.57 0.12 16.87
N GLN A 307 15.84 -0.71 17.88
CA GLN A 307 16.62 -1.95 17.71
C GLN A 307 15.90 -3.00 16.87
N SER A 308 14.56 -3.00 16.81
CA SER A 308 13.81 -3.92 15.95
C SER A 308 13.82 -3.54 14.47
N ILE A 309 14.23 -2.32 14.13
CA ILE A 309 14.35 -1.88 12.73
C ILE A 309 15.68 -2.38 12.16
N ALA A 310 15.60 -3.22 11.12
CA ALA A 310 16.76 -3.80 10.46
C ALA A 310 17.68 -2.73 9.86
N ALA A 311 18.99 -3.01 9.82
CA ALA A 311 19.98 -2.09 9.25
C ALA A 311 19.83 -1.88 7.73
N GLU A 312 19.24 -2.87 7.05
CA GLU A 312 18.96 -2.85 5.61
C GLU A 312 17.58 -2.27 5.27
N SER A 313 16.83 -1.79 6.26
CA SER A 313 15.50 -1.19 6.06
C SER A 313 15.59 0.12 5.27
N PHE A 314 14.56 0.43 4.47
CA PHE A 314 14.40 1.74 3.83
C PHE A 314 14.40 2.91 4.83
N THR A 315 14.08 2.64 6.10
CA THR A 315 14.07 3.65 7.18
C THR A 315 15.35 3.67 8.02
N ALA A 316 16.38 2.90 7.64
CA ALA A 316 17.58 2.72 8.45
C ALA A 316 18.34 4.02 8.72
N ALA A 317 18.43 4.93 7.74
CA ALA A 317 19.09 6.22 7.91
C ALA A 317 18.38 7.08 8.98
N GLU A 318 17.05 7.15 8.92
CA GLU A 318 16.23 7.87 9.90
C GLU A 318 16.31 7.20 11.28
N ALA A 319 16.27 5.86 11.33
CA ALA A 319 16.42 5.10 12.56
C ALA A 319 17.79 5.36 13.21
N ASN A 320 18.88 5.40 12.45
CA ASN A 320 20.21 5.75 12.93
C ASN A 320 20.28 7.16 13.51
N SER A 321 19.64 8.13 12.84
CA SER A 321 19.52 9.50 13.36
C SER A 321 18.79 9.53 14.71
N LEU A 322 17.68 8.79 14.85
CA LEU A 322 16.96 8.69 16.12
C LEU A 322 17.77 7.97 17.21
N ARG A 323 18.51 6.91 16.87
CA ARG A 323 19.41 6.21 17.81
C ARG A 323 20.46 7.18 18.38
N ALA A 324 21.05 8.03 17.54
CA ALA A 324 21.98 9.06 17.99
C ALA A 324 21.32 10.09 18.93
N GLN A 325 20.07 10.47 18.68
CA GLN A 325 19.31 11.37 19.56
C GLN A 325 18.99 10.73 20.92
N VAL A 326 18.63 9.43 20.94
CA VAL A 326 18.44 8.67 22.19
C VAL A 326 19.73 8.65 23.01
N ALA A 327 20.87 8.34 22.38
CA ALA A 327 22.17 8.33 23.04
C ALA A 327 22.53 9.69 23.68
N LYS A 328 22.25 10.79 22.97
CA LYS A 328 22.45 12.15 23.49
C LYS A 328 21.60 12.43 24.73
N LEU A 329 20.31 12.07 24.71
CA LEU A 329 19.39 12.28 25.84
C LEU A 329 19.73 11.41 27.06
N HIS A 330 20.33 10.22 26.84
CA HIS A 330 20.89 9.41 27.93
C HIS A 330 22.12 10.09 28.56
N ALA A 331 23.03 10.63 27.75
CA ALA A 331 24.23 11.30 28.25
C ALA A 331 23.91 12.60 29.03
N GLU A 332 22.85 13.32 28.64
CA GLU A 332 22.38 14.54 29.32
C GLU A 332 21.56 14.27 30.58
N SER A 333 21.15 13.02 30.83
CA SER A 333 20.42 12.71 32.06
C SER A 333 21.41 12.75 33.23
N PRO A 334 21.27 13.69 34.18
CA PRO A 334 22.28 13.91 35.19
C PRO A 334 22.53 12.63 35.98
N LYS A 335 23.81 12.24 36.09
CA LYS A 335 24.28 11.40 37.18
C LYS A 335 23.91 12.15 38.44
N ILE A 336 22.78 11.80 39.05
CA ILE A 336 22.53 12.12 40.45
C ILE A 336 23.72 11.49 41.16
N ALA A 337 24.67 12.31 41.57
CA ALA A 337 25.71 11.90 42.47
C ALA A 337 24.98 11.27 43.67
N GLU A 338 25.23 9.99 43.90
CA GLU A 338 24.98 9.39 45.20
C GLU A 338 25.77 10.25 46.19
N GLU A 339 25.09 11.18 46.85
CA GLU A 339 25.63 11.71 48.09
C GLU A 339 25.83 10.50 49.01
N PRO A 340 27.02 10.34 49.61
CA PRO A 340 27.29 9.24 50.51
C PRO A 340 26.29 9.34 51.66
N VAL A 341 25.41 8.34 51.75
CA VAL A 341 24.55 8.15 52.91
C VAL A 341 25.46 8.12 54.13
N GLU A 342 25.36 9.16 54.95
CA GLU A 342 26.04 9.29 56.22
C GLU A 342 25.74 8.03 57.03
N GLU A 343 26.80 7.27 57.28
CA GLU A 343 26.85 6.07 58.08
C GLU A 343 26.53 6.44 59.54
N VAL A 344 25.23 6.47 59.88
CA VAL A 344 24.81 6.49 61.28
C VAL A 344 25.10 5.12 61.87
N GLN A 345 26.31 5.00 62.43
CA GLN A 345 26.73 3.97 63.36
C GLN A 345 25.67 3.80 64.47
N SER A 346 24.90 2.72 64.40
CA SER A 346 24.20 2.16 65.55
C SER A 346 24.77 0.77 65.87
N GLN A 347 25.66 0.82 66.85
CA GLN A 347 26.13 -0.22 67.77
C GLN A 347 25.59 -1.65 67.62
N ARG A 348 26.55 -2.55 67.34
CA ARG A 348 26.72 -3.93 67.84
C ARG A 348 25.91 -4.28 69.10
N ARG A 349 25.18 -5.40 69.08
CA ARG A 349 25.70 -6.72 69.52
C ARG A 349 24.73 -7.89 69.18
N PRO A 350 25.24 -9.14 69.17
CA PRO A 350 24.63 -10.28 68.48
C PRO A 350 23.92 -11.28 69.41
N SER A 351 23.05 -12.11 68.83
CA SER A 351 22.76 -13.52 69.17
C SER A 351 21.81 -14.03 68.08
N SER A 352 22.20 -14.96 67.21
CA SER A 352 22.23 -16.42 67.41
C SER A 352 21.23 -17.09 66.45
N ALA A 353 21.79 -17.78 65.46
CA ALA A 353 21.35 -19.04 64.83
C ALA A 353 19.87 -19.26 64.47
N ALA A 354 19.60 -19.50 63.18
CA ALA A 354 19.01 -20.76 62.71
C ALA A 354 19.00 -20.85 61.17
N SER A 355 19.53 -21.98 60.68
CA SER A 355 19.23 -22.77 59.49
C SER A 355 18.35 -22.23 58.36
N SER A 356 18.84 -22.41 57.12
CA SER A 356 18.29 -23.26 56.03
C SER A 356 18.83 -22.73 54.69
N SER A 357 19.78 -23.37 54.03
CA SER A 357 19.58 -24.50 53.09
C SER A 357 18.47 -24.24 52.06
N GLN A 358 18.86 -23.84 50.84
CA GLN A 358 18.39 -24.41 49.58
C GLN A 358 19.09 -23.75 48.37
N SER A 359 19.86 -24.55 47.63
CA SER A 359 20.14 -24.33 46.21
C SER A 359 18.97 -24.87 45.38
N PRO A 360 18.70 -24.30 44.19
CA PRO A 360 19.01 -25.02 42.95
C PRO A 360 19.61 -24.07 41.89
N THR A 361 20.70 -24.43 41.22
CA THR A 361 20.75 -25.24 39.99
C THR A 361 19.80 -24.75 38.90
N GLY A 362 20.34 -24.06 37.88
CA GLY A 362 19.57 -23.61 36.71
C GLY A 362 20.45 -23.02 35.60
N ALA A 363 21.08 -23.92 34.84
CA ALA A 363 21.58 -23.81 33.48
C ALA A 363 21.74 -22.43 32.81
N ILE A 364 23.00 -22.09 32.51
CA ILE A 364 23.37 -21.12 31.48
C ILE A 364 23.05 -21.75 30.12
N ALA A 365 22.04 -21.22 29.42
CA ALA A 365 21.77 -21.54 28.03
C ALA A 365 22.42 -20.47 27.13
N THR A 366 23.56 -20.85 26.55
CA THR A 366 24.23 -20.18 25.44
C THR A 366 23.32 -20.17 24.21
N PRO A 367 23.06 -19.02 23.55
CA PRO A 367 22.45 -19.04 22.23
C PRO A 367 23.47 -19.51 21.16
N PRO A 368 23.06 -20.33 20.18
CA PRO A 368 23.95 -20.84 19.16
C PRO A 368 24.36 -19.77 18.14
N ALA A 369 25.62 -19.86 17.72
CA ALA A 369 26.23 -19.09 16.66
C ALA A 369 25.49 -19.27 15.33
N ALA A 370 25.13 -18.16 14.69
CA ALA A 370 24.72 -18.10 13.30
C ALA A 370 25.95 -18.05 12.39
N ARG A 371 26.01 -18.97 11.42
CA ARG A 371 26.71 -18.88 10.11
C ARG A 371 26.29 -20.11 9.27
N PRO A 372 26.32 -20.11 7.91
CA PRO A 372 27.20 -19.35 7.00
C PRO A 372 26.43 -18.42 6.03
N ALA A 373 26.98 -17.26 5.65
CA ALA A 373 27.92 -17.02 4.54
C ALA A 373 27.28 -17.08 3.14
N THR A 374 27.06 -15.89 2.61
CA THR A 374 26.95 -15.48 1.21
C THR A 374 28.04 -16.11 0.32
N PRO A 375 27.74 -16.51 -0.92
CA PRO A 375 28.72 -16.47 -1.99
C PRO A 375 28.59 -15.15 -2.77
N ALA A 376 29.70 -14.41 -2.79
CA ALA A 376 29.96 -13.23 -3.61
C ALA A 376 30.08 -13.62 -5.11
N PRO A 377 30.02 -12.64 -6.04
CA PRO A 377 29.94 -12.89 -7.48
C PRO A 377 31.27 -13.39 -8.07
N ALA A 378 31.19 -14.35 -8.98
CA ALA A 378 32.32 -14.78 -9.78
C ALA A 378 32.64 -13.70 -10.85
N THR A 379 33.76 -13.03 -10.64
CA THR A 379 34.48 -12.28 -11.67
C THR A 379 35.03 -13.24 -12.72
N ASP A 380 34.66 -12.92 -13.95
CA ASP A 380 35.41 -13.03 -15.20
C ASP A 380 36.91 -13.33 -15.06
N SER A 381 37.33 -14.46 -15.64
CA SER A 381 38.72 -14.71 -16.02
C SER A 381 38.77 -15.73 -17.16
N GLY A 382 38.97 -15.22 -18.37
CA GLY A 382 39.84 -15.75 -19.43
C GLY A 382 39.86 -17.26 -19.66
N GLY A 383 39.23 -17.70 -20.74
CA GLY A 383 39.32 -19.05 -21.26
C GLY A 383 39.22 -19.07 -22.78
N GLU A 384 40.30 -18.64 -23.41
CA GLU A 384 40.69 -18.85 -24.80
C GLU A 384 40.37 -20.27 -25.31
N TRP A 385 39.50 -20.39 -26.31
CA TRP A 385 39.54 -21.47 -27.31
C TRP A 385 39.12 -20.90 -28.67
N ARG A 386 40.12 -20.76 -29.54
CA ARG A 386 39.96 -20.66 -30.98
C ARG A 386 39.72 -22.06 -31.58
N ASP A 387 39.16 -21.99 -32.79
CA ASP A 387 39.25 -22.92 -33.92
C ASP A 387 38.00 -23.75 -34.26
N GLN A 388 37.15 -23.16 -35.12
CA GLN A 388 36.90 -23.55 -36.54
C GLN A 388 36.41 -25.00 -36.89
N PRO A 389 35.85 -25.25 -38.10
CA PRO A 389 34.51 -24.87 -38.54
C PRO A 389 33.70 -26.05 -39.15
N LEU A 390 32.43 -25.76 -39.45
CA LEU A 390 31.58 -26.26 -40.55
C LEU A 390 31.70 -27.74 -40.98
N PHE A 391 30.61 -28.48 -40.76
CA PHE A 391 29.85 -29.19 -41.81
C PHE A 391 28.36 -29.16 -41.50
#